data_AF-A0A2R4N051-F1
#
_entry.id   AF-A0A2R4N051-F1
#
_cell.length_a   1.000
_cell.length_b   1.000
_cell.length_c   1.000
_cell.angle_alpha   90.00
_cell.angle_beta   90.00
_cell.angle_gamma   90.00
#
_symmetry.space_group_name_H-M   'P 1'
#
loop_
_entity.id
_entity.type
_entity.pdbx_description
1 polymer ?
#
loop_
_entity_poly.entity_id
_entity_poly.type
_entity_poly.pdbx_seq_one_letter_code
_entity_poly.pdbx_strand_id
1 'polypeptide(L)'
;MAKPRVFIALLHYPIYNKHMEVVTTSITNLDVHDIARSARTYNVETYYIVHPVPAQQELINHMLEYWRSGYGAVYNPDRQEAFQRLQLIDTLEDVIQDIEKKTGQKPVTITTDARVYPNTISYIKLREEIHKGEKPYLLLFGTGYGIIKEVMEGADYILEPIYGGGEYNHLCVRSAVSIILDRLLGEPWWGK
;
A
#
# COMPACT_ATOMS: atom_id res chain seq x y z
N MET A 1 -3.67 -20.59 -14.07
CA MET A 1 -4.46 -19.44 -13.55
C MET A 1 -3.61 -18.18 -13.75
N ALA A 2 -4.24 -17.04 -14.05
CA ALA A 2 -3.51 -15.78 -14.19
C ALA A 2 -2.89 -15.38 -12.84
N LYS A 3 -1.71 -14.77 -12.87
CA LYS A 3 -0.98 -14.37 -11.66
C LYS A 3 -1.73 -13.20 -10.98
N PRO A 4 -1.89 -13.21 -9.64
CA PRO A 4 -2.43 -12.07 -8.91
C PRO A 4 -1.65 -10.78 -9.21
N ARG A 5 -2.36 -9.68 -9.46
CA ARG A 5 -1.77 -8.35 -9.71
C ARG A 5 -2.19 -7.40 -8.61
N VAL A 6 -1.35 -7.27 -7.59
CA VAL A 6 -1.60 -6.39 -6.44
C VAL A 6 -0.58 -5.26 -6.41
N PHE A 7 -1.08 -4.07 -6.11
CA PHE A 7 -0.35 -2.82 -5.96
C PHE A 7 -0.66 -2.23 -4.58
N ILE A 8 0.25 -1.41 -4.06
CA ILE A 8 0.08 -0.71 -2.78
C ILE A 8 0.28 0.78 -3.02
N ALA A 9 -0.55 1.64 -2.45
CA ALA A 9 -0.25 3.06 -2.32
C ALA A 9 -0.26 3.49 -0.85
N LEU A 10 0.85 4.09 -0.40
CA LEU A 10 0.92 4.79 0.88
C LEU A 10 0.65 6.28 0.65
N LEU A 11 -0.54 6.71 1.05
CA LEU A 11 -1.03 8.07 0.86
C LEU A 11 -0.53 8.96 1.98
N HIS A 12 0.21 10.01 1.61
CA HIS A 12 0.58 11.10 2.51
C HIS A 12 -0.31 12.34 2.33
N TYR A 13 -1.09 12.37 1.24
CA TYR A 13 -2.12 13.35 0.95
C TYR A 13 -3.16 12.71 0.01
N PRO A 14 -4.45 13.08 0.13
CA PRO A 14 -5.04 13.80 1.25
C PRO A 14 -5.30 12.87 2.43
N ILE A 15 -4.84 13.27 3.63
CA ILE A 15 -5.04 12.52 4.88
C ILE A 15 -5.57 13.44 5.98
N TYR A 16 -6.22 12.87 7.01
CA TYR A 16 -6.63 13.62 8.19
C TYR A 16 -5.50 13.78 9.21
N ASN A 17 -5.46 14.93 9.89
CA ASN A 17 -4.75 15.10 11.15
C ASN A 17 -5.65 14.80 12.37
N LYS A 18 -5.12 14.96 13.59
CA LYS A 18 -5.86 14.75 14.84
C LYS A 18 -7.07 15.68 15.03
N HIS A 19 -7.16 16.76 14.25
CA HIS A 19 -8.25 17.73 14.25
C HIS A 19 -9.24 17.50 13.08
N MET A 20 -9.09 16.40 12.33
CA MET A 20 -9.89 16.06 11.15
C MET A 20 -9.77 17.08 10.00
N GLU A 21 -8.66 17.81 9.95
CA GLU A 21 -8.32 18.69 8.84
C GLU A 21 -7.54 17.91 7.78
N VAL A 22 -7.75 18.26 6.50
CA VAL A 22 -7.01 17.68 5.39
C VAL A 22 -5.60 18.27 5.36
N VAL A 23 -4.58 17.42 5.50
CA VAL A 23 -3.17 17.82 5.50
C VAL A 23 -2.32 16.89 4.65
N THR A 24 -1.04 17.24 4.51
CA THR A 24 0.00 16.37 3.96
C THR A 24 0.93 15.92 5.10
N THR A 25 1.06 14.62 5.35
CA THR A 25 2.05 14.11 6.33
C THR A 25 3.45 14.04 5.74
N SER A 26 4.49 14.18 6.57
CA SER A 26 5.86 13.83 6.18
C SER A 26 6.04 12.33 5.98
N ILE A 27 6.96 11.95 5.09
CA ILE A 27 7.31 10.56 4.85
C ILE A 27 8.25 10.08 5.96
N THR A 28 7.93 8.94 6.56
CA THR A 28 8.88 8.29 7.48
C THR A 28 9.77 7.32 6.71
N ASN A 29 11.08 7.42 6.90
CA ASN A 29 12.05 6.57 6.21
C ASN A 29 11.78 5.07 6.46
N LEU A 30 11.35 4.71 7.68
CA LEU A 30 11.04 3.33 8.03
C LEU A 30 9.86 2.77 7.23
N ASP A 31 8.84 3.57 6.93
CA ASP A 31 7.71 3.12 6.11
C ASP A 31 8.16 2.75 4.69
N VAL A 32 9.10 3.51 4.12
CA VAL A 32 9.67 3.20 2.79
C VAL A 32 10.36 1.84 2.80
N HIS A 33 11.26 1.63 3.77
CA HIS A 33 12.05 0.40 3.86
C HIS A 33 11.20 -0.83 4.20
N ASP A 34 10.37 -0.75 5.23
CA ASP A 34 9.67 -1.91 5.78
C ASP A 34 8.53 -2.38 4.87
N ILE A 35 7.81 -1.43 4.27
CA ILE A 35 6.75 -1.77 3.31
C ILE A 35 7.35 -2.25 2.00
N ALA A 36 8.48 -1.70 1.52
CA ALA A 36 9.15 -2.23 0.32
C ALA A 36 9.56 -3.70 0.49
N ARG A 37 10.06 -4.06 1.67
CA ARG A 37 10.39 -5.46 1.99
C ARG A 37 9.15 -6.33 1.99
N SER A 38 8.09 -5.91 2.69
CA SER A 38 6.82 -6.66 2.72
C SER A 38 6.23 -6.82 1.32
N ALA A 39 6.22 -5.75 0.52
CA ALA A 39 5.78 -5.76 -0.87
C ALA A 39 6.57 -6.77 -1.70
N ARG A 40 7.91 -6.79 -1.56
CA ARG A 40 8.76 -7.76 -2.27
C ARG A 40 8.49 -9.19 -1.81
N THR A 41 8.32 -9.44 -0.52
CA THR A 41 8.04 -10.76 0.06
C THR A 41 6.75 -11.37 -0.50
N TYR A 42 5.66 -10.58 -0.54
CA TYR A 42 4.36 -11.04 -1.03
C TYR A 42 4.16 -10.82 -2.54
N ASN A 43 5.24 -10.50 -3.27
CA ASN A 43 5.25 -10.29 -4.72
C ASN A 43 4.19 -9.26 -5.19
N VAL A 44 4.10 -8.14 -4.47
CA VAL A 44 3.38 -6.95 -4.93
C VAL A 44 4.12 -6.37 -6.14
N GLU A 45 3.36 -5.94 -7.16
CA GLU A 45 3.95 -5.48 -8.41
C GLU A 45 4.61 -4.11 -8.28
N THR A 46 3.92 -3.16 -7.63
CA THR A 46 4.49 -1.84 -7.31
C THR A 46 3.97 -1.34 -5.96
N TYR A 47 4.88 -0.74 -5.19
CA TYR A 47 4.59 0.01 -3.98
C TYR A 47 4.78 1.51 -4.26
N TYR A 48 3.67 2.22 -4.37
CA TYR A 48 3.61 3.64 -4.59
C TYR A 48 3.73 4.42 -3.27
N ILE A 49 4.61 5.41 -3.26
CA ILE A 49 4.64 6.48 -2.25
C ILE A 49 3.97 7.68 -2.90
N VAL A 50 2.78 8.05 -2.41
CA VAL A 50 2.00 9.15 -2.97
C VAL A 50 2.25 10.40 -2.13
N HIS A 51 2.91 11.39 -2.72
CA HIS A 51 3.31 12.60 -2.00
C HIS A 51 3.46 13.81 -2.94
N PRO A 52 2.69 14.91 -2.74
CA PRO A 52 2.70 16.04 -3.68
C PRO A 52 3.79 17.09 -3.41
N VAL A 53 4.43 17.09 -2.23
CA VAL A 53 5.42 18.13 -1.86
C VAL A 53 6.81 17.83 -2.43
N PRO A 54 7.40 18.74 -3.23
CA PRO A 54 8.70 18.52 -3.89
C PRO A 54 9.86 18.21 -2.94
N ALA A 55 9.93 18.87 -1.78
CA ALA A 55 11.02 18.62 -0.82
C ALA A 55 11.01 17.18 -0.26
N GLN A 56 9.83 16.60 -0.08
CA GLN A 56 9.70 15.19 0.35
C GLN A 56 10.00 14.24 -0.81
N GLN A 57 9.60 14.61 -2.03
CA GLN A 57 9.92 13.87 -3.23
C GLN A 57 11.42 13.79 -3.48
N GLU A 58 12.14 14.90 -3.32
CA GLU A 58 13.60 14.96 -3.45
C GLU A 58 14.31 14.02 -2.46
N LEU A 59 13.87 14.01 -1.19
CA LEU A 59 14.38 13.08 -0.18
C LEU A 59 14.22 11.61 -0.60
N ILE A 60 13.04 11.26 -1.13
CA ILE A 60 12.78 9.89 -1.60
C ILE A 60 13.60 9.57 -2.85
N ASN A 61 13.73 10.49 -3.80
CA ASN A 61 14.53 10.27 -5.00
C ASN A 61 16.01 10.01 -4.67
N HIS A 62 16.60 10.79 -3.75
CA HIS A 62 17.96 10.51 -3.26
C HIS A 62 18.08 9.13 -2.62
N MET A 63 17.07 8.71 -1.86
CA MET A 63 17.04 7.39 -1.24
C MET A 63 16.92 6.28 -2.29
N LEU A 64 16.06 6.44 -3.30
CA LEU A 64 15.90 5.49 -4.40
C LEU A 64 17.20 5.36 -5.20
N GLU A 65 17.86 6.47 -5.52
CA GLU A 65 19.16 6.46 -6.21
C GLU A 65 20.22 5.70 -5.41
N TYR A 66 20.35 6.00 -4.12
CA TYR A 66 21.32 5.35 -3.24
C TYR A 66 21.13 3.83 -3.15
N TRP A 67 19.88 3.36 -3.01
CA TRP A 67 19.58 1.94 -2.81
C TRP A 67 19.40 1.14 -4.10
N ARG A 68 19.06 1.77 -5.23
CA ARG A 68 18.87 1.06 -6.52
C ARG A 68 20.15 0.96 -7.33
N SER A 69 20.94 2.03 -7.36
CA SER A 69 22.10 2.18 -8.26
C SER A 69 23.36 2.70 -7.57
N GLY A 70 23.24 3.31 -6.39
CA GLY A 70 24.37 3.83 -5.62
C GLY A 70 25.07 2.78 -4.75
N TYR A 71 25.89 3.25 -3.81
CA TYR A 71 26.67 2.38 -2.91
C TYR A 71 25.79 1.40 -2.11
N GLY A 72 24.59 1.83 -1.71
CA GLY A 72 23.64 0.99 -0.98
C GLY A 72 23.26 -0.29 -1.74
N ALA A 73 23.21 -0.23 -3.07
CA ALA A 73 22.92 -1.38 -3.92
C ALA A 73 24.02 -2.46 -3.86
N VAL A 74 25.28 -2.02 -3.88
CA VAL A 74 26.44 -2.93 -3.78
C VAL A 74 26.58 -3.46 -2.35
N TYR A 75 26.34 -2.62 -1.36
CA TYR A 75 26.48 -2.96 0.06
C TYR A 75 25.40 -3.93 0.55
N ASN A 76 24.15 -3.79 0.07
CA ASN A 76 23.03 -4.64 0.48
C ASN A 76 22.11 -4.99 -0.71
N PRO A 77 22.40 -6.07 -1.44
CA PRO A 77 21.61 -6.52 -2.60
C PRO A 77 20.14 -6.83 -2.27
N ASP A 78 19.85 -7.42 -1.10
CA ASP A 78 18.47 -7.72 -0.69
C ASP A 78 17.63 -6.43 -0.57
N ARG A 79 18.25 -5.35 -0.08
CA ARG A 79 17.59 -4.05 0.03
C ARG A 79 17.41 -3.40 -1.33
N GLN A 80 18.38 -3.53 -2.24
CA GLN A 80 18.23 -3.10 -3.62
C GLN A 80 17.00 -3.75 -4.26
N GLU A 81 16.84 -5.06 -4.09
CA GLU A 81 15.74 -5.83 -4.66
C GLU A 81 14.38 -5.36 -4.12
N ALA A 82 14.26 -5.14 -2.81
CA ALA A 82 13.05 -4.58 -2.22
C ALA A 82 12.72 -3.20 -2.82
N PHE A 83 13.74 -2.37 -3.06
CA PHE A 83 13.59 -1.04 -3.60
C PHE A 83 13.19 -1.01 -5.07
N GLN A 84 13.37 -2.08 -5.84
CA GLN A 84 12.93 -2.13 -7.24
C GLN A 84 11.40 -2.00 -7.38
N ARG A 85 10.64 -2.34 -6.33
CA ARG A 85 9.18 -2.25 -6.33
C ARG A 85 8.64 -0.85 -6.04
N LEU A 86 9.47 0.08 -5.56
CA LEU A 86 9.02 1.41 -5.17
C LEU A 86 8.67 2.29 -6.38
N GLN A 87 7.73 3.19 -6.24
CA GLN A 87 7.51 4.26 -7.21
C GLN A 87 7.01 5.50 -6.47
N LEU A 88 7.72 6.61 -6.62
CA LEU A 88 7.26 7.89 -6.13
C LEU A 88 6.31 8.49 -7.16
N ILE A 89 5.20 9.05 -6.70
CA ILE A 89 4.16 9.61 -7.58
C ILE A 89 3.38 10.70 -6.85
N ASP A 90 2.83 11.65 -7.60
CA ASP A 90 2.29 12.90 -7.04
C ASP A 90 0.92 12.69 -6.38
N THR A 91 0.00 12.02 -7.09
CA THR A 91 -1.41 11.88 -6.68
C THR A 91 -1.91 10.45 -6.78
N LEU A 92 -3.06 10.18 -6.14
CA LEU A 92 -3.75 8.89 -6.24
C LEU A 92 -4.27 8.65 -7.67
N GLU A 93 -4.72 9.69 -8.34
CA GLU A 93 -5.19 9.65 -9.73
C GLU A 93 -4.06 9.19 -10.66
N ASP A 94 -2.84 9.69 -10.46
CA ASP A 94 -1.66 9.27 -11.23
C ASP A 94 -1.33 7.80 -10.98
N VAL A 95 -1.51 7.28 -9.76
CA VAL A 95 -1.35 5.84 -9.46
C VAL A 95 -2.32 5.01 -10.29
N ILE A 96 -3.59 5.41 -10.31
CA ILE A 96 -4.64 4.70 -11.05
C ILE A 96 -4.29 4.68 -12.55
N GLN A 97 -3.87 5.82 -13.11
CA GLN A 97 -3.46 5.94 -14.51
C GLN A 97 -2.21 5.10 -14.83
N ASP A 98 -1.21 5.09 -13.96
CA ASP A 98 0.00 4.30 -14.14
C ASP A 98 -0.31 2.79 -14.12
N ILE A 99 -1.19 2.33 -13.23
CA ILE A 99 -1.63 0.92 -13.19
C ILE A 99 -2.43 0.59 -14.46
N GLU A 100 -3.36 1.45 -14.88
CA GLU A 100 -4.13 1.24 -16.10
C GLU A 100 -3.23 1.15 -17.34
N LYS A 101 -2.22 2.03 -17.44
CA LYS A 101 -1.20 1.97 -18.49
C LYS A 101 -0.39 0.67 -18.46
N LYS A 102 0.00 0.19 -17.26
CA LYS A 102 0.78 -1.05 -17.08
C LYS A 102 -0.01 -2.33 -17.36
N THR A 103 -1.32 -2.30 -17.13
CA THR A 103 -2.15 -3.53 -17.06
C THR A 103 -3.27 -3.59 -18.09
N GLY A 104 -3.54 -2.48 -18.77
CA GLY A 104 -4.67 -2.29 -19.69
C GLY A 104 -6.04 -2.19 -19.00
N GLN A 105 -6.08 -2.11 -17.67
CA GLN A 105 -7.32 -2.11 -16.87
C GLN A 105 -7.21 -1.16 -15.69
N LYS A 106 -8.27 -0.39 -15.42
CA LYS A 106 -8.38 0.38 -14.18
C LYS A 106 -8.34 -0.58 -12.97
N PRO A 107 -7.52 -0.31 -11.93
CA PRO A 107 -7.48 -1.14 -10.73
C PRO A 107 -8.79 -1.06 -9.94
N VAL A 108 -9.14 -2.18 -9.30
CA VAL A 108 -10.09 -2.21 -8.20
C VAL A 108 -9.38 -1.61 -6.98
N THR A 109 -9.94 -0.56 -6.41
CA THR A 109 -9.39 0.19 -5.28
C THR A 109 -9.95 -0.33 -3.96
N ILE A 110 -9.07 -0.56 -2.99
CA ILE A 110 -9.43 -1.09 -1.67
C ILE A 110 -8.79 -0.21 -0.61
N THR A 111 -9.60 0.46 0.19
CA THR A 111 -9.11 1.19 1.36
C THR A 111 -9.16 0.32 2.61
N THR A 112 -8.53 0.80 3.66
CA THR A 112 -8.46 0.12 4.96
C THR A 112 -8.85 1.12 6.04
N ASP A 113 -9.67 0.69 6.99
CA ASP A 113 -10.03 1.49 8.16
C ASP A 113 -10.16 0.58 9.39
N ALA A 114 -10.05 1.18 10.58
CA ALA A 114 -10.30 0.48 11.84
C ALA A 114 -11.82 0.27 12.10
N ARG A 115 -12.69 0.86 11.28
CA ARG A 115 -14.16 0.85 11.37
C ARG A 115 -14.78 0.12 10.17
N VAL A 116 -16.04 -0.29 10.33
CA VAL A 116 -16.82 -1.01 9.32
C VAL A 116 -17.74 -0.06 8.55
N TYR A 117 -17.87 -0.27 7.25
CA TYR A 117 -18.68 0.52 6.31
C TYR A 117 -19.62 -0.37 5.47
N PRO A 118 -20.65 0.18 4.81
CA PRO A 118 -21.59 -0.62 4.01
C PRO A 118 -20.94 -1.40 2.84
N ASN A 119 -19.88 -0.86 2.21
CA ASN A 119 -19.12 -1.49 1.13
C ASN A 119 -17.92 -2.32 1.64
N THR A 120 -18.01 -2.87 2.86
CA THR A 120 -16.93 -3.69 3.44
C THR A 120 -16.81 -5.05 2.73
N ILE A 121 -15.58 -5.45 2.40
CA ILE A 121 -15.24 -6.78 1.88
C ILE A 121 -14.41 -7.57 2.90
N SER A 122 -14.74 -8.85 3.09
CA SER A 122 -13.95 -9.75 3.95
C SER A 122 -12.61 -10.12 3.31
N TYR A 123 -11.60 -10.46 4.12
CA TYR A 123 -10.32 -11.01 3.66
C TYR A 123 -10.50 -12.25 2.78
N ILE A 124 -11.41 -13.16 3.14
CA ILE A 124 -11.66 -14.40 2.38
C ILE A 124 -12.10 -14.06 0.95
N LYS A 125 -13.18 -13.29 0.83
CA LYS A 125 -13.71 -12.88 -0.48
C LYS A 125 -12.69 -12.09 -1.31
N LEU A 126 -12.01 -11.10 -0.72
CA LEU A 126 -11.02 -10.32 -1.47
C LEU A 126 -9.84 -11.19 -1.92
N ARG A 127 -9.38 -12.12 -1.07
CA ARG A 127 -8.36 -13.11 -1.44
C ARG A 127 -8.82 -13.95 -2.63
N GLU A 128 -10.02 -14.52 -2.59
CA GLU A 128 -10.55 -15.30 -3.71
C GLU A 128 -10.56 -14.49 -5.02
N GLU A 129 -11.05 -13.24 -4.99
CA GLU A 129 -11.08 -12.35 -6.16
C GLU A 129 -9.69 -11.99 -6.70
N ILE A 130 -8.72 -11.73 -5.80
CA ILE A 130 -7.32 -11.47 -6.18
C ILE A 130 -6.70 -12.68 -6.88
N HIS A 131 -6.96 -13.88 -6.36
CA HIS A 131 -6.37 -15.13 -6.87
C HIS A 131 -7.01 -15.64 -8.17
N LYS A 132 -8.16 -15.10 -8.60
CA LYS A 132 -8.66 -15.29 -9.97
C LYS A 132 -7.72 -14.67 -11.02
N GLY A 133 -6.99 -13.61 -10.66
CA GLY A 133 -6.00 -12.94 -11.51
C GLY A 133 -6.57 -12.13 -12.68
N GLU A 134 -7.87 -11.85 -12.68
CA GLU A 134 -8.58 -11.19 -13.79
C GLU A 134 -8.33 -9.67 -13.82
N LYS A 135 -8.27 -9.04 -12.65
CA LYS A 135 -8.18 -7.58 -12.47
C LYS A 135 -6.93 -7.18 -11.69
N PRO A 136 -6.41 -5.96 -11.87
CA PRO A 136 -5.46 -5.36 -10.96
C PRO A 136 -6.16 -4.85 -9.70
N TYR A 137 -5.51 -4.99 -8.55
CA TYR A 137 -6.03 -4.54 -7.25
C TYR A 137 -5.04 -3.56 -6.61
N LEU A 138 -5.55 -2.41 -6.15
CA LEU A 138 -4.77 -1.36 -5.48
C LEU A 138 -5.21 -1.22 -4.03
N LEU A 139 -4.32 -1.59 -3.11
CA LEU A 139 -4.51 -1.42 -1.67
C LEU A 139 -4.05 -0.02 -1.25
N LEU A 140 -4.95 0.76 -0.65
CA LEU A 140 -4.71 2.12 -0.17
C LEU A 140 -4.49 2.12 1.33
N PHE A 141 -3.36 2.70 1.75
CA PHE A 141 -2.99 2.87 3.15
C PHE A 141 -2.79 4.35 3.44
N GLY A 142 -3.43 4.83 4.51
CA GLY A 142 -3.25 6.21 4.98
C GLY A 142 -2.15 6.34 6.02
N THR A 143 -1.60 7.54 6.11
CA THR A 143 -0.75 8.00 7.22
C THR A 143 -1.54 8.91 8.16
N GLY A 144 -0.88 9.46 9.19
CA GLY A 144 -1.50 10.42 10.11
C GLY A 144 -2.67 9.82 10.89
N TYR A 145 -3.85 10.43 10.78
CA TYR A 145 -5.10 9.96 11.40
C TYR A 145 -6.02 9.21 10.43
N GLY A 146 -5.52 8.86 9.23
CA GLY A 146 -6.25 8.06 8.24
C GLY A 146 -6.56 8.81 6.96
N ILE A 147 -7.07 8.05 5.98
CA ILE A 147 -7.48 8.55 4.67
C ILE A 147 -8.75 9.41 4.81
N ILE A 148 -8.87 10.48 4.02
CA ILE A 148 -10.06 11.33 4.06
C ILE A 148 -11.33 10.59 3.63
N LYS A 149 -12.48 11.04 4.13
CA LYS A 149 -13.77 10.38 3.89
C LYS A 149 -14.09 10.24 2.40
N GLU A 150 -13.76 11.26 1.60
CA GLU A 150 -14.02 11.31 0.17
C GLU A 150 -13.29 10.19 -0.59
N VAL A 151 -12.05 9.90 -0.22
CA VAL A 151 -11.27 8.79 -0.81
C VAL A 151 -11.78 7.44 -0.30
N MET A 152 -12.22 7.37 0.97
CA MET A 152 -12.83 6.16 1.52
C MET A 152 -14.14 5.80 0.81
N GLU A 153 -15.02 6.77 0.58
CA GLU A 153 -16.30 6.59 -0.10
C GLU A 153 -16.16 6.37 -1.61
N GLY A 154 -15.08 6.88 -2.22
CA GLY A 154 -14.76 6.68 -3.64
C GLY A 154 -14.13 5.32 -3.97
N ALA A 155 -13.72 4.54 -2.96
CA ALA A 155 -13.11 3.24 -3.16
C ALA A 155 -14.14 2.16 -3.50
N ASP A 156 -13.76 1.20 -4.36
CA ASP A 156 -14.64 0.10 -4.74
C ASP A 156 -15.03 -0.76 -3.53
N TYR A 157 -14.07 -0.99 -2.63
CA TYR A 157 -14.28 -1.73 -1.39
C TYR A 157 -13.51 -1.12 -0.22
N ILE A 158 -14.02 -1.37 0.99
CA ILE A 158 -13.30 -1.15 2.24
C ILE A 158 -12.96 -2.52 2.81
N LEU A 159 -11.69 -2.80 3.07
CA LEU A 159 -11.30 -4.09 3.66
C LEU A 159 -11.69 -4.12 5.14
N GLU A 160 -12.19 -5.26 5.60
CA GLU A 160 -12.55 -5.43 7.01
C GLU A 160 -11.36 -5.13 7.95
N PRO A 161 -11.61 -4.51 9.12
CA PRO A 161 -10.53 -4.16 10.04
C PRO A 161 -9.71 -5.37 10.50
N ILE A 162 -8.45 -5.14 10.82
CA ILE A 162 -7.61 -6.14 11.49
C ILE A 162 -8.02 -6.20 12.96
N TYR A 163 -8.64 -7.30 13.38
CA TYR A 163 -8.87 -7.61 14.78
C TYR A 163 -7.72 -8.46 15.35
N GLY A 164 -7.24 -8.06 16.53
CA GLY A 164 -6.31 -8.84 17.34
C GLY A 164 -7.05 -9.69 18.38
N GLY A 165 -6.34 -10.18 19.39
CA GLY A 165 -6.94 -10.97 20.48
C GLY A 165 -7.72 -10.17 21.54
N GLY A 166 -7.90 -8.87 21.35
CA GLY A 166 -8.57 -7.97 22.29
C GLY A 166 -9.18 -6.76 21.59
N GLU A 167 -9.51 -5.72 22.35
CA GLU A 167 -10.27 -4.56 21.86
C GLU A 167 -9.44 -3.52 21.09
N TYR A 168 -8.10 -3.58 21.18
CA TYR A 168 -7.21 -2.61 20.52
C TYR A 168 -6.86 -3.05 19.08
N ASN A 169 -7.14 -2.18 18.10
CA ASN A 169 -6.85 -2.42 16.68
C ASN A 169 -6.11 -1.26 15.96
N HIS A 170 -5.58 -0.28 16.69
CA HIS A 170 -4.83 0.85 16.12
C HIS A 170 -3.37 0.48 15.82
N LEU A 171 -3.18 -0.27 14.73
CA LEU A 171 -1.85 -0.67 14.25
C LEU A 171 -1.12 0.47 13.57
N CYS A 172 0.22 0.45 13.63
CA CYS A 172 1.01 1.28 12.72
C CYS A 172 0.84 0.76 11.27
N VAL A 173 0.99 1.65 10.29
CA VAL A 173 0.76 1.31 8.88
C VAL A 173 1.63 0.14 8.41
N ARG A 174 2.89 0.05 8.87
CA ARG A 174 3.81 -1.05 8.54
C ARG A 174 3.25 -2.40 8.96
N SER A 175 2.79 -2.51 10.21
CA SER A 175 2.18 -3.74 10.73
C SER A 175 0.87 -4.08 10.03
N ALA A 176 0.03 -3.08 9.76
CA ALA A 176 -1.22 -3.28 9.03
C ALA A 176 -0.96 -3.83 7.62
N VAL A 177 -0.01 -3.24 6.89
CA VAL A 177 0.40 -3.71 5.56
C VAL A 177 0.87 -5.15 5.60
N SER A 178 1.80 -5.51 6.50
CA SER A 178 2.31 -6.88 6.58
C SER A 178 1.20 -7.90 6.86
N ILE A 179 0.29 -7.61 7.79
CA ILE A 179 -0.84 -8.52 8.12
C ILE A 179 -1.82 -8.63 6.95
N ILE A 180 -2.16 -7.52 6.30
CA ILE A 180 -3.08 -7.52 5.16
C ILE A 180 -2.49 -8.31 3.99
N LEU A 181 -1.21 -8.10 3.68
CA LEU A 181 -0.54 -8.86 2.63
C LEU A 181 -0.47 -10.35 2.96
N ASP A 182 -0.19 -10.73 4.21
CA ASP A 182 -0.19 -12.13 4.62
C ASP A 182 -1.56 -12.78 4.41
N ARG A 183 -2.63 -12.11 4.88
CA ARG A 183 -4.01 -12.60 4.72
C ARG A 183 -4.42 -12.73 3.26
N LEU A 184 -4.01 -11.81 2.39
CA LEU A 184 -4.42 -11.79 0.98
C LEU A 184 -3.53 -12.61 0.04
N LEU A 185 -2.22 -12.64 0.29
CA LEU A 185 -1.21 -13.17 -0.63
C LEU A 185 -0.30 -14.24 -0.02
N GLY A 186 -0.28 -14.39 1.30
CA GLY A 186 0.54 -15.38 2.00
C GLY A 186 0.13 -16.81 1.70
N GLU A 187 1.05 -17.76 1.86
CA GLU A 187 0.72 -19.19 1.75
C GLU A 187 -0.20 -19.63 2.90
N PRO A 188 -1.17 -20.54 2.65
CA PRO A 188 -1.98 -21.12 3.71
C PRO A 188 -1.14 -22.13 4.51
N TRP A 189 -0.38 -21.63 5.49
CA TRP A 189 0.51 -22.44 6.33
C TRP A 189 -0.22 -23.13 7.49
N TRP A 190 -1.39 -22.62 7.88
CA TRP A 190 -2.19 -23.12 9.01
C TRP A 190 -3.10 -24.31 8.66
N GLY A 191 -3.11 -24.75 7.41
CA GLY A 191 -3.86 -25.93 6.95
C GLY A 191 -2.98 -27.00 6.29
N LYS A 192 -1.64 -26.88 6.41
CA LYS A 192 -0.67 -27.88 5.98
C LYS A 192 -0.41 -28.89 7.10
#